data_AF-A0A6C0JS37-F1
#
_entry.id   AF-A0A6C0JS37-F1
#
_cell.length_a   1.000
_cell.length_b   1.000
_cell.length_c   1.000
_cell.angle_alpha   90.00
_cell.angle_beta   90.00
_cell.angle_gamma   90.00
#
_symmetry.space_group_name_H-M   'P 1'
#
loop_
_entity.id
_entity.type
_entity.pdbx_description
1 polymer ?
#
loop_
_entity_poly.entity_id
_entity_poly.type
_entity_poly.pdbx_seq_one_letter_code
_entity_poly.pdbx_strand_id
1 'polypeptide(L)'
;MTDTEFAKTHLRDHLSSLIVAPVAEGFWSIQKSARELCERNNQNDQILRTFQNLLTKIPEWSDSTLATEVERIEKVTKCDYLDDLIMGVFISYMKSFASLHYQGSSKEVEIDFDRPSLAKFVHELYIHSARKLWQTAYLVNTEVTSEAQARNRQEIEKIIGQCLEQVIRSFLPWQAITKKYFHNSEPEPEFVKPVEEEKKNVTFGEDENNDEESEEEEVKEKLIISEEDASLDVAEEVEVDEMAELEKKASETLVLNL
;
A
#
# COMPACT_ATOMS: atom_id res chain seq x y z
N MET A 1 13.87 -17.35 -7.75
CA MET A 1 12.76 -16.53 -7.25
C MET A 1 11.55 -16.89 -8.09
N THR A 2 10.41 -17.18 -7.48
CA THR A 2 9.14 -17.28 -8.21
C THR A 2 8.78 -15.87 -8.71
N ASP A 3 8.09 -15.77 -9.85
CA ASP A 3 7.72 -14.47 -10.44
C ASP A 3 6.89 -13.60 -9.46
N THR A 4 6.14 -14.25 -8.57
CA THR A 4 5.38 -13.62 -7.48
C THR A 4 6.27 -12.92 -6.45
N GLU A 5 7.37 -13.55 -6.01
CA GLU A 5 8.31 -12.95 -5.05
C GLU A 5 9.13 -11.82 -5.69
N PHE A 6 9.40 -11.92 -6.99
CA PHE A 6 10.03 -10.84 -7.75
C PHE A 6 9.12 -9.60 -7.78
N ALA A 7 7.87 -9.74 -8.23
CA ALA A 7 6.92 -8.63 -8.31
C ALA A 7 6.71 -7.95 -6.95
N LYS A 8 6.51 -8.75 -5.89
CA LYS A 8 6.38 -8.28 -4.51
C LYS A 8 7.56 -7.44 -4.04
N THR A 9 8.79 -7.89 -4.31
CA THR A 9 10.01 -7.18 -3.92
C THR A 9 10.12 -5.85 -4.67
N HIS A 10 9.90 -5.86 -5.98
CA HIS A 10 10.02 -4.66 -6.81
C HIS A 10 8.95 -3.60 -6.51
N LEU A 11 7.69 -4.00 -6.32
CA LEU A 11 6.61 -3.07 -5.97
C LEU A 11 6.86 -2.43 -4.61
N ARG A 12 7.30 -3.23 -3.63
CA ARG A 12 7.66 -2.73 -2.30
C ARG A 12 8.84 -1.75 -2.36
N ASP A 13 9.89 -2.10 -3.10
CA ASP A 13 11.09 -1.27 -3.20
C ASP A 13 10.77 0.05 -3.93
N HIS A 14 9.89 0.01 -4.95
CA HIS A 14 9.36 1.21 -5.61
C HIS A 14 8.58 2.09 -4.63
N LEU A 15 7.61 1.51 -3.89
CA LEU A 15 6.87 2.24 -2.86
C LEU A 15 7.80 2.88 -1.81
N SER A 16 8.81 2.13 -1.36
CA SER A 16 9.81 2.62 -0.41
C SER A 16 10.56 3.84 -0.95
N SER A 17 10.99 3.78 -2.21
CA SER A 17 11.72 4.89 -2.85
C SER A 17 10.89 6.17 -2.97
N LEU A 18 9.56 6.04 -3.06
CA LEU A 18 8.63 7.16 -3.16
C LEU A 18 8.25 7.71 -1.80
N ILE A 19 7.92 6.86 -0.82
CA ILE A 19 7.27 7.32 0.42
C ILE A 19 8.25 7.66 1.54
N VAL A 20 9.44 7.03 1.58
CA VAL A 20 10.37 7.17 2.70
C VAL A 20 10.91 8.60 2.82
N ALA A 21 11.34 9.20 1.71
CA ALA A 21 11.90 10.55 1.73
C ALA A 21 10.86 11.62 2.13
N PRO A 22 9.64 11.66 1.55
CA PRO A 22 8.58 12.56 2.02
C PRO A 22 8.26 12.37 3.50
N VAL A 23 8.13 11.14 3.99
CA VAL A 23 7.84 10.89 5.42
C VAL A 23 8.98 11.39 6.31
N ALA A 24 10.24 11.21 5.89
CA ALA A 24 11.40 11.76 6.60
C ALA A 24 11.32 13.29 6.67
N GLU A 25 10.94 13.97 5.60
CA GLU A 25 10.73 15.43 5.58
C GLU A 25 9.67 15.87 6.60
N GLY A 26 8.59 15.11 6.79
CA GLY A 26 7.60 15.40 7.83
C GLY A 26 8.20 15.38 9.23
N PHE A 27 9.06 14.41 9.54
CA PHE A 27 9.81 14.39 10.81
C PHE A 27 10.79 15.57 10.93
N TRP A 28 11.44 15.97 9.84
CA TRP A 28 12.29 17.16 9.84
C TRP A 28 11.48 18.46 10.07
N SER A 29 10.25 18.53 9.56
CA SER A 29 9.33 19.65 9.83
C SER A 29 8.95 19.71 11.31
N ILE A 30 8.69 18.56 11.94
CA ILE A 30 8.45 18.47 13.40
C ILE A 30 9.68 18.91 14.19
N GLN A 31 10.88 18.49 13.78
CA GLN A 31 12.13 18.91 14.40
C GLN A 31 12.36 20.42 14.28
N LYS A 32 12.07 21.01 13.12
CA LYS A 32 12.14 22.45 12.90
C LYS A 32 11.17 23.20 13.82
N SER A 33 9.94 22.70 13.92
CA SER A 33 8.90 23.25 14.81
C SER A 33 9.30 23.16 16.28
N ALA A 34 9.94 22.06 16.70
CA ALA A 34 10.48 21.90 18.06
C ALA A 34 11.56 22.96 18.36
N ARG A 35 12.47 23.19 17.40
CA ARG A 35 13.51 24.22 17.53
C ARG A 35 12.91 25.61 17.66
N GLU A 36 11.97 25.98 16.79
CA GLU A 36 11.29 27.28 16.83
C GLU A 36 10.50 27.49 18.15
N LEU A 37 9.97 26.42 18.75
CA LEU A 37 9.31 26.49 20.06
C LEU A 37 10.32 26.73 21.20
N CYS A 38 11.46 26.05 21.16
CA CYS A 38 12.55 26.22 22.12
C CYS A 38 13.17 27.62 22.04
N GLU A 39 13.41 28.14 20.83
CA GLU A 39 13.95 29.48 20.61
C GLU A 39 13.02 30.56 21.18
N ARG A 40 11.70 30.45 20.96
CA ARG A 40 10.71 31.38 21.53
C ARG A 40 10.65 31.35 23.05
N ASN A 41 10.92 30.21 23.66
CA ASN A 41 10.88 30.01 25.12
C ASN A 41 12.24 30.17 25.80
N ASN A 42 13.31 30.50 25.06
CA ASN A 42 14.71 30.52 25.55
C ASN A 42 15.17 29.20 26.18
N GLN A 43 14.72 28.05 25.64
CA GLN A 43 15.02 26.69 26.12
C GLN A 43 15.73 25.86 25.04
N ASN A 44 16.85 26.38 24.51
CA ASN A 44 17.58 25.76 23.40
C ASN A 44 18.21 24.40 23.77
N ASP A 45 18.45 24.15 25.05
CA ASP A 45 18.95 22.87 25.57
C ASP A 45 17.89 21.75 25.55
N GLN A 46 16.61 22.08 25.39
CA GLN A 46 15.49 21.14 25.46
C GLN A 46 14.90 20.77 24.09
N ILE A 47 15.60 21.05 22.98
CA ILE A 47 15.08 20.79 21.62
C ILE A 47 14.76 19.31 21.42
N LEU A 48 15.66 18.41 21.83
CA LEU A 48 15.46 16.96 21.69
C LEU A 48 14.25 16.47 22.50
N ARG A 49 14.12 16.95 23.74
CA ARG A 49 12.97 16.62 24.61
C ARG A 49 11.66 17.14 24.02
N THR A 50 11.69 18.35 23.47
CA THR A 50 10.53 18.96 22.82
C THR A 50 10.13 18.19 21.57
N PHE A 51 11.09 17.78 20.74
CA PHE A 51 10.85 16.92 19.58
C PHE A 51 10.19 15.60 20.01
N GLN A 52 10.73 14.92 21.02
CA GLN A 52 10.15 13.70 21.59
C GLN A 52 8.71 13.91 22.07
N ASN A 53 8.40 15.04 22.73
CA ASN A 53 7.05 15.37 23.17
C ASN A 53 6.09 15.68 21.99
N LEU A 54 6.60 16.16 20.86
CA LEU A 54 5.78 16.35 19.66
C LEU A 54 5.50 15.00 18.98
N LEU A 55 6.46 14.07 18.99
CA LEU A 55 6.25 12.72 18.45
C LEU A 55 5.15 11.95 19.18
N THR A 56 4.99 12.14 20.49
CA THR A 56 3.92 11.48 21.25
C THR A 56 2.51 11.96 20.87
N LYS A 57 2.39 13.09 20.17
CA LYS A 57 1.11 13.64 19.69
C LYS A 57 0.70 13.11 18.31
N ILE A 58 1.59 12.40 17.61
CA ILE A 58 1.31 11.85 16.27
C ILE A 58 0.11 10.90 16.25
N PRO A 59 -0.07 9.98 17.22
CA PRO A 59 -1.26 9.13 17.27
C PRO A 59 -2.57 9.91 17.45
N GLU A 60 -2.50 11.14 17.96
CA GLU A 60 -3.64 12.01 18.24
C GLU A 60 -3.86 13.06 17.14
N TRP A 61 -3.23 12.91 15.98
CA TRP A 61 -3.44 13.80 14.85
C TRP A 61 -4.89 13.80 14.39
N SER A 62 -5.43 15.00 14.15
CA SER A 62 -6.77 15.15 13.57
C SER A 62 -6.77 14.75 12.10
N ASP A 63 -7.93 14.34 11.59
CA ASP A 63 -8.12 14.01 10.17
C ASP A 63 -7.70 15.16 9.24
N SER A 64 -7.91 16.42 9.67
CA SER A 64 -7.48 17.60 8.91
C SER A 64 -5.96 17.73 8.78
N THR A 65 -5.23 17.40 9.86
CA THR A 65 -3.77 17.41 9.89
C THR A 65 -3.23 16.29 9.02
N LEU A 66 -3.84 15.10 9.13
CA LEU A 66 -3.47 13.95 8.33
C LEU A 66 -3.73 14.18 6.84
N ALA A 67 -4.88 14.76 6.47
CA ALA A 67 -5.20 15.09 5.08
C ALA A 67 -4.19 16.07 4.47
N THR A 68 -3.81 17.12 5.22
CA THR A 68 -2.78 18.08 4.78
C THR A 68 -1.43 17.40 4.55
N GLU A 69 -1.09 16.44 5.40
CA GLU A 69 0.17 15.71 5.30
C GLU A 69 0.19 14.72 4.13
N VAL A 70 -0.93 14.03 3.89
CA VAL A 70 -1.10 13.15 2.71
C VAL A 70 -1.01 13.98 1.43
N GLU A 71 -1.71 15.11 1.35
CA GLU A 71 -1.65 16.02 0.20
C GLU A 71 -0.22 16.54 -0.04
N ARG A 72 0.54 16.79 1.03
CA ARG A 72 1.95 17.16 0.92
C ARG A 72 2.78 16.01 0.33
N ILE A 73 2.57 14.78 0.80
CA ILE A 73 3.28 13.60 0.28
C ILE A 73 2.99 13.40 -1.20
N GLU A 74 1.72 13.44 -1.62
CA GLU A 74 1.32 13.33 -3.03
C GLU A 74 1.98 14.40 -3.91
N LYS A 75 2.03 15.65 -3.44
CA LYS A 75 2.70 16.75 -4.16
C LYS A 75 4.20 16.54 -4.30
N VAL A 76 4.87 15.99 -3.28
CA VAL A 76 6.32 15.74 -3.30
C VAL A 76 6.65 14.53 -4.17
N THR A 77 5.87 13.44 -4.06
CA THR A 77 6.08 12.23 -4.86
C THR A 77 5.72 12.44 -6.33
N LYS A 78 4.78 13.36 -6.63
CA LYS A 78 4.22 13.57 -7.98
C LYS A 78 3.71 12.25 -8.57
N CYS A 79 3.13 11.42 -7.72
CA CYS A 79 2.69 10.08 -8.03
C CYS A 79 1.18 10.01 -7.86
N ASP A 80 0.46 10.15 -8.98
CA ASP A 80 -1.01 10.14 -8.98
C ASP A 80 -1.60 8.76 -8.68
N TYR A 81 -0.78 7.71 -8.79
CA TYR A 81 -1.15 6.31 -8.58
C TYR A 81 -0.62 5.76 -7.24
N LEU A 82 -0.29 6.61 -6.27
CA LEU A 82 0.30 6.15 -5.00
C LEU A 82 -0.63 5.20 -4.24
N ASP A 83 -1.94 5.46 -4.27
CA ASP A 83 -2.95 4.60 -3.63
C ASP A 83 -3.05 3.23 -4.34
N ASP A 84 -3.03 3.23 -5.68
CA ASP A 84 -3.01 2.00 -6.49
C ASP A 84 -1.71 1.21 -6.32
N LEU A 85 -0.58 1.90 -6.14
CA LEU A 85 0.71 1.26 -5.87
C LEU A 85 0.69 0.53 -4.52
N ILE A 86 0.13 1.16 -3.48
CA ILE A 86 -0.05 0.53 -2.17
C ILE A 86 -0.96 -0.71 -2.30
N MET A 87 -2.05 -0.59 -3.05
CA MET A 87 -2.92 -1.73 -3.35
C MET A 87 -2.16 -2.86 -4.06
N GLY A 88 -1.40 -2.54 -5.11
CA GLY A 88 -0.58 -3.50 -5.85
C GLY A 88 0.43 -4.22 -4.95
N VAL A 89 1.02 -3.51 -3.99
CA VAL A 89 1.88 -4.12 -2.96
C VAL A 89 1.07 -5.13 -2.15
N PHE A 90 -0.08 -4.77 -1.57
CA PHE A 90 -0.88 -5.72 -0.80
C PHE A 90 -1.32 -6.94 -1.61
N ILE A 91 -1.80 -6.73 -2.84
CA ILE A 91 -2.17 -7.82 -3.75
C ILE A 91 -0.97 -8.74 -4.02
N SER A 92 0.23 -8.19 -4.24
CA SER A 92 1.43 -9.01 -4.46
C SER A 92 1.79 -9.86 -3.24
N TYR A 93 1.64 -9.31 -2.02
CA TYR A 93 1.84 -10.06 -0.79
C TYR A 93 0.81 -11.17 -0.63
N MET A 94 -0.47 -10.89 -0.89
CA MET A 94 -1.55 -11.87 -0.83
C MET A 94 -1.38 -12.99 -1.86
N LYS A 95 -1.02 -12.64 -3.12
CA LYS A 95 -0.69 -13.61 -4.19
C LYS A 95 0.49 -14.49 -3.81
N SER A 96 1.53 -13.93 -3.18
CA SER A 96 2.63 -14.73 -2.63
C SER A 96 2.11 -15.77 -1.64
N PHE A 97 1.25 -15.41 -0.68
CA PHE A 97 0.67 -16.37 0.27
C PHE A 97 -0.22 -17.42 -0.40
N ALA A 98 -1.05 -17.02 -1.36
CA ALA A 98 -1.91 -17.94 -2.11
C ALA A 98 -1.08 -18.98 -2.89
N SER A 99 0.04 -18.57 -3.51
CA SER A 99 0.94 -19.49 -4.21
C SER A 99 1.56 -20.55 -3.30
N LEU A 100 1.75 -20.24 -2.01
CA LEU A 100 2.19 -21.23 -1.02
C LEU A 100 1.07 -22.22 -0.66
N HIS A 101 -0.19 -21.78 -0.68
CA HIS A 101 -1.36 -22.60 -0.34
C HIS A 101 -1.80 -23.55 -1.47
N TYR A 102 -1.64 -23.13 -2.72
CA TYR A 102 -2.03 -23.92 -3.91
C TYR A 102 -1.26 -25.26 -4.04
N GLN A 103 -0.20 -25.48 -3.26
CA GLN A 103 0.48 -26.78 -3.17
C GLN A 103 -0.35 -27.87 -2.45
N GLY A 104 -1.53 -27.54 -1.89
CA GLY A 104 -2.30 -28.42 -0.98
C GLY A 104 -3.80 -28.58 -1.21
N SER A 105 -4.30 -28.56 -2.47
CA SER A 105 -5.63 -29.09 -2.86
C SER A 105 -6.86 -28.16 -2.94
N SER A 106 -6.74 -26.82 -2.91
CA SER A 106 -7.87 -25.93 -3.27
C SER A 106 -7.48 -24.84 -4.25
N LYS A 107 -8.25 -24.73 -5.34
CA LYS A 107 -7.98 -23.81 -6.48
C LYS A 107 -8.29 -22.34 -6.20
N GLU A 108 -8.91 -22.02 -5.08
CA GLU A 108 -9.36 -20.66 -4.79
C GLU A 108 -9.21 -20.36 -3.30
N VAL A 109 -8.59 -19.22 -2.98
CA VAL A 109 -8.40 -18.76 -1.61
C VAL A 109 -9.05 -17.41 -1.46
N GLU A 110 -10.33 -17.41 -1.10
CA GLU A 110 -11.03 -16.18 -0.70
C GLU A 110 -10.44 -15.71 0.63
N ILE A 111 -9.86 -14.51 0.67
CA ILE A 111 -9.41 -13.87 1.90
C ILE A 111 -10.06 -12.50 1.98
N ASP A 112 -10.90 -12.30 2.98
CA ASP A 112 -11.47 -10.98 3.28
C ASP A 112 -10.33 -10.03 3.68
N PHE A 113 -10.09 -9.01 2.84
CA PHE A 113 -9.10 -7.97 3.08
C PHE A 113 -9.80 -6.61 3.07
N ASP A 114 -9.78 -5.93 4.22
CA ASP A 114 -10.25 -4.55 4.32
C ASP A 114 -9.13 -3.60 3.85
N ARG A 115 -9.41 -2.83 2.81
CA ARG A 115 -8.45 -1.91 2.21
C ARG A 115 -8.18 -0.74 3.17
N PRO A 116 -6.93 -0.53 3.62
CA PRO A 116 -6.61 0.72 4.30
C PRO A 116 -6.58 1.87 3.29
N SER A 117 -7.31 2.95 3.57
CA SER A 117 -7.14 4.22 2.84
C SER A 117 -5.69 4.71 2.93
N LEU A 118 -5.21 5.44 1.92
CA LEU A 118 -3.90 6.09 1.94
C LEU A 118 -3.64 6.86 3.24
N ALA A 119 -4.62 7.62 3.73
CA ALA A 119 -4.50 8.37 4.98
C ALA A 119 -4.22 7.47 6.19
N LYS A 120 -5.02 6.41 6.39
CA LYS A 120 -4.78 5.40 7.45
C LYS A 120 -3.39 4.76 7.33
N PHE A 121 -2.97 4.40 6.11
CA PHE A 121 -1.66 3.80 5.87
C PHE A 121 -0.51 4.75 6.26
N VAL A 122 -0.58 6.00 5.79
CA VAL A 122 0.40 7.05 6.10
C VAL A 122 0.43 7.34 7.61
N HIS A 123 -0.74 7.39 8.26
CA HIS A 123 -0.81 7.63 9.71
C HIS A 123 -0.14 6.51 10.49
N GLU A 124 -0.42 5.25 10.15
CA GLU A 124 0.21 4.10 10.81
C GLU A 124 1.74 4.09 10.59
N LEU A 125 2.18 4.47 9.38
CA LEU A 125 3.60 4.66 9.08
C LEU A 125 4.25 5.75 9.95
N TYR A 126 3.57 6.87 10.14
CA TYR A 126 4.00 7.94 11.04
C TYR A 126 4.05 7.46 12.49
N ILE A 127 3.04 6.74 12.97
CA ILE A 127 2.99 6.21 14.34
C ILE A 127 4.15 5.25 14.60
N HIS A 128 4.38 4.29 13.70
CA HIS A 128 5.48 3.33 13.83
C HIS A 128 6.84 4.01 13.77
N SER A 129 7.03 4.93 12.82
CA SER A 129 8.27 5.69 12.66
C SER A 129 8.52 6.61 13.86
N ALA A 130 7.48 7.26 14.40
CA ALA A 130 7.56 8.11 15.58
C ALA A 130 8.05 7.33 16.81
N ARG A 131 7.55 6.12 17.04
CA ARG A 131 8.01 5.26 18.15
C ARG A 131 9.51 4.97 18.05
N LYS A 132 10.01 4.68 16.84
CA LYS A 132 11.44 4.42 16.61
C LYS A 132 12.29 5.68 16.73
N LEU A 133 11.86 6.78 16.10
CA LEU A 133 12.55 8.06 16.17
C LEU A 133 12.53 8.68 17.56
N TRP A 134 11.55 8.35 18.40
CA TRP A 134 11.56 8.72 19.81
C TRP A 134 12.72 8.05 20.55
N GLN A 135 12.99 6.77 20.28
CA GLN A 135 14.11 6.02 20.85
C GLN A 135 15.46 6.48 20.29
N THR A 136 15.50 6.91 19.03
CA THR A 136 16.71 7.36 18.33
C THR A 136 16.75 8.88 18.11
N ALA A 137 16.13 9.66 19.01
CA ALA A 137 16.01 11.11 18.87
C ALA A 137 17.37 11.84 18.74
N TYR A 138 18.47 11.23 19.18
CA TYR A 138 19.82 11.76 18.97
C TYR A 138 20.18 11.95 17.48
N LEU A 139 19.55 11.20 16.56
CA LEU A 139 19.78 11.33 15.11
C LEU A 139 19.31 12.68 14.55
N VAL A 140 18.31 13.29 15.18
CA VAL A 140 17.73 14.59 14.78
C VAL A 140 18.47 15.77 15.42
N ASN A 141 19.52 15.52 16.19
CA ASN A 141 20.35 16.57 16.77
C ASN A 141 21.09 17.35 15.67
N THR A 142 21.01 18.67 15.71
CA THR A 142 21.68 19.59 14.77
C THR A 142 23.04 20.07 15.27
N GLU A 143 23.42 19.78 16.50
CA GLU A 143 24.72 20.17 17.10
C GLU A 143 25.85 19.18 16.73
N VAL A 144 25.81 18.62 15.52
CA VAL A 144 26.80 17.65 15.02
C VAL A 144 27.47 18.18 13.76
N THR A 145 28.60 17.57 13.35
CA THR A 145 29.27 17.96 12.11
C THR A 145 28.37 17.70 10.89
N SER A 146 28.62 18.40 9.79
CA SER A 146 27.84 18.24 8.56
C SER A 146 27.88 16.80 8.01
N GLU A 147 29.01 16.10 8.16
CA GLU A 147 29.13 14.70 7.74
C GLU A 147 28.29 13.78 8.63
N ALA A 148 28.29 14.02 9.94
CA ALA A 148 27.45 13.29 10.88
C ALA A 148 25.97 13.53 10.60
N GLN A 149 25.59 14.77 10.27
CA GLN A 149 24.21 15.11 9.93
C GLN A 149 23.75 14.40 8.64
N ALA A 150 24.60 14.33 7.61
CA ALA A 150 24.27 13.60 6.39
C ALA A 150 24.08 12.09 6.64
N ARG A 151 24.93 11.49 7.49
CA ARG A 151 24.77 10.09 7.91
C ARG A 151 23.48 9.88 8.71
N ASN A 152 23.16 10.78 9.62
CA ASN A 152 21.93 10.69 10.41
C ASN A 152 20.67 10.79 9.55
N ARG A 153 20.67 11.62 8.51
CA ARG A 153 19.57 11.70 7.53
C ARG A 153 19.33 10.35 6.85
N GLN A 154 20.40 9.74 6.34
CA GLN A 154 20.32 8.39 5.75
C GLN A 154 19.86 7.35 6.76
N GLU A 155 20.29 7.45 8.02
CA GLU A 155 19.88 6.50 9.06
C GLU A 155 18.40 6.65 9.42
N ILE A 156 17.88 7.88 9.46
CA ILE A 156 16.45 8.14 9.66
C ILE A 156 15.62 7.54 8.52
N GLU A 157 16.05 7.72 7.26
CA GLU A 157 15.38 7.13 6.11
C GLU A 157 15.38 5.60 6.18
N LYS A 158 16.50 4.97 6.58
CA LYS A 158 16.54 3.51 6.80
C LYS A 158 15.57 3.06 7.90
N ILE A 159 15.51 3.78 9.02
CA ILE A 159 14.57 3.48 10.11
C ILE A 159 13.13 3.55 9.59
N ILE A 160 12.79 4.57 8.81
CA ILE A 160 11.46 4.72 8.21
C ILE A 160 11.18 3.59 7.22
N GLY A 161 12.14 3.21 6.38
CA GLY A 161 12.01 2.06 5.46
C GLY A 161 11.77 0.73 6.20
N GLN A 162 12.42 0.52 7.35
CA GLN A 162 12.14 -0.63 8.22
C GLN A 162 10.73 -0.57 8.83
N CYS A 163 10.28 0.63 9.21
CA CYS A 163 8.92 0.84 9.72
C CYS A 163 7.88 0.58 8.63
N LEU A 164 8.14 1.00 7.39
CA LEU A 164 7.29 0.73 6.23
C LEU A 164 7.05 -0.76 6.05
N GLU A 165 8.09 -1.59 6.14
CA GLU A 165 7.94 -3.04 6.05
C GLU A 165 7.07 -3.61 7.18
N GLN A 166 7.21 -3.09 8.41
CA GLN A 166 6.38 -3.51 9.54
C GLN A 166 4.91 -3.11 9.36
N VAL A 167 4.66 -1.92 8.83
CA VAL A 167 3.33 -1.37 8.59
C VAL A 167 2.61 -2.12 7.47
N ILE A 168 3.30 -2.38 6.34
CA ILE A 168 2.75 -3.23 5.28
C ILE A 168 2.36 -4.60 5.86
N ARG A 169 3.22 -5.19 6.69
CA ARG A 169 2.91 -6.46 7.35
C ARG A 169 1.76 -6.36 8.34
N SER A 170 1.58 -5.26 9.08
CA SER A 170 0.50 -5.15 10.08
C SER A 170 -0.89 -5.10 9.46
N PHE A 171 -1.02 -4.60 8.22
CA PHE A 171 -2.28 -4.60 7.49
C PHE A 171 -2.68 -5.97 6.94
N LEU A 172 -1.76 -6.95 6.90
CA LEU A 172 -2.09 -8.28 6.40
C LEU A 172 -2.90 -9.08 7.43
N PRO A 173 -3.98 -9.78 7.00
CA PRO A 173 -4.84 -10.56 7.89
C PRO A 173 -4.18 -11.90 8.28
N TRP A 174 -3.09 -11.83 9.06
CA TRP A 174 -2.30 -13.02 9.44
C TRP A 174 -3.11 -14.12 10.10
N GLN A 175 -4.13 -13.77 10.89
CA GLN A 175 -4.99 -14.76 11.53
C GLN A 175 -5.80 -15.57 10.50
N ALA A 176 -6.34 -14.91 9.46
CA ALA A 176 -7.08 -15.58 8.40
C ALA A 176 -6.15 -16.46 7.57
N ILE A 177 -4.99 -15.94 7.18
CA ILE A 177 -3.95 -16.66 6.44
C ILE A 177 -3.51 -17.92 7.22
N THR A 178 -3.20 -17.76 8.51
CA THR A 178 -2.73 -18.86 9.37
C THR A 178 -3.81 -19.92 9.59
N LYS A 179 -5.07 -19.51 9.82
CA LYS A 179 -6.17 -20.47 9.98
C LYS A 179 -6.35 -21.32 8.72
N LYS A 180 -6.33 -20.71 7.53
CA LYS A 180 -6.42 -21.47 6.27
C LYS A 180 -5.22 -22.40 6.04
N TYR A 181 -4.02 -22.01 6.51
CA TYR A 181 -2.83 -22.85 6.41
C TYR A 181 -2.92 -24.13 7.26
N PHE A 182 -3.48 -24.05 8.47
CA PHE A 182 -3.53 -25.19 9.40
C PHE A 182 -4.86 -25.97 9.40
N HIS A 183 -5.96 -25.41 8.89
CA HIS A 183 -7.24 -26.15 8.80
C HIS A 183 -7.33 -27.01 7.53
N ASN A 184 -6.60 -26.70 6.45
CA ASN A 184 -6.60 -27.49 5.22
C ASN A 184 -5.60 -28.66 5.22
N SER A 185 -4.93 -28.94 6.35
CA SER A 185 -4.00 -30.07 6.48
C SER A 185 -4.67 -31.38 6.90
N GLU A 186 -6.00 -31.42 7.07
CA GLU A 186 -6.71 -32.70 7.16
C GLU A 186 -6.84 -33.29 5.74
N PRO A 187 -6.26 -34.47 5.47
CA PRO A 187 -6.45 -35.12 4.18
C PRO A 187 -7.92 -35.54 4.08
N GLU A 188 -8.71 -34.82 3.30
CA GLU A 188 -9.99 -35.34 2.85
C GLU A 188 -9.72 -36.64 2.08
N PRO A 189 -10.34 -37.78 2.46
CA PRO A 189 -10.17 -39.01 1.71
C PRO A 189 -10.75 -38.81 0.30
N GLU A 190 -9.91 -39.02 -0.70
CA GLU A 190 -10.29 -39.00 -2.12
C GLU A 190 -11.49 -39.93 -2.37
N PHE A 191 -12.70 -39.35 -2.39
CA PHE A 191 -13.85 -40.04 -2.95
C PHE A 191 -13.76 -39.95 -4.46
N VAL A 192 -13.14 -40.97 -5.05
CA VAL A 192 -13.19 -41.26 -6.47
C VAL A 192 -14.66 -41.41 -6.88
N LYS A 193 -15.24 -40.40 -7.55
CA LYS A 193 -16.56 -40.53 -8.18
C LYS A 193 -16.37 -41.22 -9.54
N PRO A 194 -17.04 -42.36 -9.81
CA PRO A 194 -16.99 -42.99 -11.12
C PRO A 194 -17.66 -42.10 -12.17
N VAL A 195 -17.05 -42.07 -13.36
CA VAL A 195 -17.63 -41.51 -14.58
C VAL A 195 -18.93 -42.26 -14.89
N GLU A 196 -20.05 -41.54 -14.99
CA GLU A 196 -21.27 -42.05 -15.64
C GLU A 196 -21.92 -40.96 -16.50
N GLU A 197 -22.42 -41.44 -17.63
CA GLU A 197 -22.68 -40.75 -18.90
C GLU A 197 -23.93 -39.86 -18.91
N GLU A 198 -23.93 -38.97 -19.90
CA GLU A 198 -25.01 -38.10 -20.35
C GLU A 198 -26.43 -38.69 -20.24
N LYS A 199 -27.36 -37.94 -19.62
CA LYS A 199 -28.73 -37.79 -20.15
C LYS A 199 -29.27 -36.37 -19.93
N LYS A 200 -29.59 -35.74 -21.06
CA LYS A 200 -30.46 -34.56 -21.18
C LYS A 200 -31.75 -34.73 -20.38
N ASN A 201 -32.15 -33.69 -19.66
CA ASN A 201 -33.55 -33.26 -19.64
C ASN A 201 -33.67 -31.79 -19.26
N VAL A 202 -34.44 -31.07 -20.07
CA VAL A 202 -34.84 -29.68 -19.92
C VAL A 202 -36.26 -29.69 -19.36
N THR A 203 -36.56 -28.91 -18.32
CA THR A 203 -37.92 -28.39 -18.12
C THR A 203 -37.90 -27.14 -17.23
N PHE A 204 -38.60 -26.11 -17.73
CA PHE A 204 -38.93 -24.82 -17.11
C PHE A 204 -40.03 -24.96 -16.04
N GLY A 205 -40.08 -24.00 -15.12
CA GLY A 205 -41.22 -23.73 -14.24
C GLY A 205 -40.97 -22.49 -13.38
N GLU A 206 -41.57 -21.37 -13.78
CA GLU A 206 -41.68 -20.08 -13.08
C GLU A 206 -42.56 -20.23 -11.81
N ASP A 207 -42.26 -19.48 -10.73
CA ASP A 207 -43.21 -18.49 -10.17
C ASP A 207 -42.63 -17.72 -8.97
N GLU A 208 -43.16 -16.49 -8.84
CA GLU A 208 -42.68 -15.29 -8.15
C GLU A 208 -43.01 -15.17 -6.65
N ASN A 209 -42.45 -14.09 -6.07
CA ASN A 209 -42.84 -13.29 -4.87
C ASN A 209 -42.20 -13.67 -3.54
N ASN A 210 -41.87 -12.75 -2.63
CA ASN A 210 -41.66 -11.29 -2.58
C ASN A 210 -41.16 -11.07 -1.13
N ASP A 211 -40.28 -10.11 -0.88
CA ASP A 211 -40.39 -9.16 0.26
C ASP A 211 -39.10 -8.36 0.44
N GLU A 212 -39.30 -7.04 0.41
CA GLU A 212 -38.35 -5.97 0.70
C GLU A 212 -38.09 -5.90 2.22
N GLU A 213 -36.82 -5.78 2.62
CA GLU A 213 -36.48 -4.99 3.80
C GLU A 213 -35.08 -4.38 3.63
N SER A 214 -35.05 -3.06 3.77
CA SER A 214 -33.92 -2.17 3.59
C SER A 214 -33.05 -2.12 4.85
N GLU A 215 -31.77 -2.48 4.74
CA GLU A 215 -30.72 -2.02 5.65
C GLU A 215 -29.49 -1.60 4.84
N GLU A 216 -28.94 -0.44 5.20
CA GLU A 216 -27.80 0.22 4.56
C GLU A 216 -26.54 -0.64 4.69
N GLU A 217 -26.13 -1.34 3.63
CA GLU A 217 -24.84 -2.02 3.57
C GLU A 217 -23.73 -1.05 3.13
N GLU A 218 -22.77 -0.82 4.02
CA GLU A 218 -21.42 -0.38 3.64
C GLU A 218 -20.88 -1.32 2.55
N VAL A 219 -20.48 -0.74 1.41
CA VAL A 219 -19.93 -1.47 0.26
C VAL A 219 -18.62 -2.15 0.68
N LYS A 220 -18.70 -3.43 1.06
CA LYS A 220 -17.55 -4.31 1.23
C LYS A 220 -17.11 -4.79 -0.14
N GLU A 221 -15.99 -4.26 -0.63
CA GLU A 221 -15.39 -4.73 -1.87
C GLU A 221 -14.82 -6.15 -1.66
N LYS A 222 -15.39 -7.13 -2.37
CA LYS A 222 -14.91 -8.52 -2.41
C LYS A 222 -13.86 -8.66 -3.49
N LEU A 223 -12.65 -9.06 -3.13
CA LEU A 223 -11.59 -9.44 -4.07
C LEU A 223 -11.60 -10.96 -4.23
N ILE A 224 -12.08 -11.44 -5.38
CA ILE A 224 -12.02 -12.84 -5.81
C ILE A 224 -10.75 -12.99 -6.67
N ILE A 225 -9.84 -13.88 -6.29
CA ILE A 225 -8.62 -14.15 -7.06
C ILE A 225 -8.75 -15.57 -7.63
N SER A 226 -9.18 -15.66 -8.90
CA SER A 226 -9.19 -16.89 -9.70
C SER A 226 -8.19 -16.80 -10.86
N GLU A 227 -7.77 -17.95 -11.40
CA GLU A 227 -6.71 -18.08 -12.41
C GLU A 227 -7.08 -17.62 -13.84
N GLU A 228 -8.28 -17.07 -14.09
CA GLU A 228 -8.77 -16.81 -15.46
C GLU A 228 -8.67 -15.37 -15.98
N ASP A 229 -8.06 -14.42 -15.26
CA ASP A 229 -7.73 -13.10 -15.84
C ASP A 229 -6.40 -13.11 -16.59
N ALA A 230 -6.37 -13.92 -17.65
CA ALA A 230 -5.47 -13.80 -18.79
C ALA A 230 -6.27 -13.56 -20.09
N SER A 231 -7.31 -12.73 -20.04
CA SER A 231 -7.84 -12.00 -21.20
C SER A 231 -8.73 -10.86 -20.74
N LEU A 232 -8.24 -9.63 -20.81
CA LEU A 232 -9.08 -8.44 -20.80
C LEU A 232 -9.80 -8.35 -22.15
N ASP A 233 -11.04 -8.84 -22.21
CA ASP A 233 -12.01 -8.40 -23.21
C ASP A 233 -12.47 -6.98 -22.83
N VAL A 234 -11.74 -5.99 -23.34
CA VAL A 234 -12.19 -4.59 -23.31
C VAL A 234 -13.23 -4.43 -24.42
N ALA A 235 -14.47 -4.17 -24.01
CA ALA A 235 -15.53 -3.74 -24.89
C ALA A 235 -15.10 -2.51 -25.69
N GLU A 236 -15.31 -2.61 -26.99
CA GLU A 236 -15.04 -1.62 -28.03
C GLU A 236 -15.77 -0.30 -27.73
N GLU A 237 -15.02 0.76 -27.39
CA GLU A 237 -15.45 2.15 -27.56
C GLU A 237 -14.40 2.93 -28.37
N VAL A 238 -14.92 3.78 -29.24
CA VAL A 238 -14.30 4.35 -30.45
C VAL A 238 -13.18 5.34 -30.12
N GLU A 239 -11.95 5.04 -30.56
CA GLU A 239 -10.85 6.01 -30.60
C GLU A 239 -11.05 7.01 -31.75
N VAL A 240 -11.18 8.29 -31.41
CA VAL A 240 -10.89 9.40 -32.33
C VAL A 240 -9.43 9.79 -32.10
N ASP A 241 -8.62 9.53 -33.12
CA ASP A 241 -7.16 9.68 -33.14
C ASP A 241 -6.72 11.16 -33.18
N GLU A 242 -6.42 11.73 -32.01
CA GLU A 242 -5.81 13.06 -31.86
C GLU A 242 -4.26 13.00 -31.84
N MET A 243 -3.65 11.81 -31.93
CA MET A 243 -2.20 11.63 -31.83
C MET A 243 -1.50 11.64 -33.21
N ALA A 244 -2.21 11.28 -34.28
CA ALA A 244 -1.69 11.33 -35.65
C ALA A 244 -1.46 12.76 -36.21
N GLU A 245 -2.12 13.80 -35.68
CA GLU A 245 -1.90 15.19 -36.12
C GLU A 245 -0.61 15.81 -35.55
N LEU A 246 -0.09 15.30 -34.44
CA LEU A 246 1.10 15.85 -33.79
C LEU A 246 2.42 15.29 -34.36
N GLU A 247 2.42 14.03 -34.81
CA GLU A 247 3.60 13.44 -35.46
C GLU A 247 3.88 14.02 -36.85
N LYS A 248 2.83 14.42 -37.59
CA LYS A 248 2.98 15.05 -38.90
C LYS A 248 3.59 16.46 -38.84
N LYS A 249 3.42 17.16 -37.72
CA LYS A 249 4.04 18.49 -37.47
C LYS A 249 5.50 18.41 -37.01
N ALA A 250 5.94 17.30 -36.44
CA ALA A 250 7.31 17.13 -35.97
C ALA A 250 8.29 16.84 -37.12
N SER A 251 7.84 16.22 -38.22
CA SER A 251 8.71 15.82 -39.33
C SER A 251 9.09 16.94 -40.31
N GLU A 252 8.44 18.10 -40.30
CA GLU A 252 8.70 19.18 -41.28
C GLU A 252 9.77 20.22 -40.85
N THR A 253 10.33 20.17 -39.64
CA THR A 253 11.09 21.33 -39.09
C THR A 253 12.61 21.14 -38.90
N LEU A 254 13.25 20.11 -39.46
CA LEU A 254 14.72 19.98 -39.37
C LEU A 254 15.38 19.72 -40.72
N VAL A 255 15.40 20.77 -41.57
CA VAL A 255 16.44 20.95 -42.59
C VAL A 255 17.39 22.03 -42.08
N LEU A 256 18.57 21.62 -41.60
CA LEU A 256 19.72 22.52 -41.44
C LEU A 256 20.78 22.09 -42.44
N ASN A 257 20.88 22.87 -43.51
CA ASN A 257 21.96 22.81 -44.50
C ASN A 257 23.31 23.05 -43.81
N LEU A 258 24.30 22.25 -44.18
CA LEU A 258 25.73 22.59 -44.09
C LEU A 258 26.11 23.53 -45.24
#